data_AF-A0A947NKN4-F1
#
_entry.id   AF-A0A947NKN4-F1
#
_cell.length_a   1.000
_cell.length_b   1.000
_cell.length_c   1.000
_cell.angle_alpha   90.00
_cell.angle_beta   90.00
_cell.angle_gamma   90.00
#
_symmetry.space_group_name_H-M   'P 1'
#
loop_
_entity.id
_entity.type
_entity.pdbx_description
1 polymer ?
#
loop_
_entity_poly.entity_id
_entity_poly.type
_entity_poly.pdbx_seq_one_letter_code
_entity_poly.pdbx_strand_id
1 'polypeptide(L)' 'QHKSGKSKFTSKAKDWNLIYYEAFLTKKDAYSEEKFLKSGKGRERLKFLLFDTMETIGK' A
#
# COMPACT_ATOMS: atom_id res chain seq x y z
N GLN A 1 -1.65 -13.37 3.53
CA GLN A 1 -0.87 -13.58 4.78
C GLN A 1 -0.72 -12.29 5.63
N HIS A 2 -1.73 -11.42 5.72
CA HIS A 2 -1.76 -10.31 6.70
C HIS A 2 -2.81 -10.50 7.81
N LYS A 3 -3.96 -11.09 7.46
CA LYS A 3 -5.01 -11.51 8.42
C LYS A 3 -4.63 -12.71 9.30
N SER A 4 -3.47 -13.33 9.07
CA SER A 4 -2.99 -14.51 9.81
C SER A 4 -2.12 -14.18 11.02
N GLY A 5 -1.98 -12.90 11.42
CA GLY A 5 -1.30 -12.48 12.65
C GLY A 5 0.23 -12.65 12.68
N LYS A 6 0.88 -13.07 11.58
CA LYS A 6 2.31 -13.43 11.55
C LYS A 6 3.30 -12.25 11.47
N SER A 7 2.84 -11.01 11.32
CA SER A 7 3.70 -9.84 11.14
C SER A 7 3.48 -8.83 12.27
N LYS A 8 4.54 -8.46 12.99
CA LYS A 8 4.51 -7.52 14.14
C LYS A 8 3.89 -6.16 13.84
N PHE A 9 3.97 -5.70 12.59
CA PHE A 9 3.47 -4.38 12.17
C PHE A 9 2.03 -4.43 11.65
N THR A 10 1.63 -5.52 10.98
CA THR A 10 0.29 -5.62 10.37
C THR A 10 -0.70 -6.41 11.23
N SER A 11 -0.26 -7.14 12.25
CA SER A 11 -1.14 -7.91 13.13
C SER A 11 -2.01 -7.08 14.08
N LYS A 12 -1.68 -5.80 14.29
CA LYS A 12 -2.44 -4.90 15.19
C LYS A 12 -3.73 -4.37 14.57
N ALA A 13 -3.82 -4.33 13.25
CA ALA A 13 -5.04 -3.93 12.55
C ALA A 13 -5.71 -5.19 11.98
N LYS A 14 -6.98 -5.42 12.32
CA LYS A 14 -7.77 -6.57 11.82
C LYS A 14 -8.32 -6.35 10.42
N ASP A 15 -8.46 -5.10 10.01
CA ASP A 15 -9.28 -4.70 8.86
C ASP A 15 -8.44 -4.13 7.71
N TRP A 16 -7.41 -4.87 7.28
CA TRP A 16 -6.65 -4.49 6.10
C TRP A 16 -7.48 -4.71 4.83
N ASN A 17 -7.79 -3.62 4.14
CA ASN A 17 -8.38 -3.60 2.81
C ASN A 17 -7.29 -3.30 1.77
N LEU A 18 -7.18 -4.15 0.74
CA LEU A 18 -6.29 -3.89 -0.39
C LEU A 18 -7.00 -2.93 -1.35
N ILE A 19 -6.53 -1.68 -1.39
CA ILE A 19 -7.14 -0.60 -2.18
C ILE A 19 -6.39 -0.29 -3.48
N TYR A 20 -5.16 -0.80 -3.60
CA TYR A 20 -4.28 -0.53 -4.73
C TYR A 20 -3.21 -1.63 -4.84
N TYR A 21 -2.91 -2.05 -6.07
CA TYR A 21 -1.75 -2.87 -6.37
C TYR A 21 -1.24 -2.57 -7.79
N GLU A 22 0.04 -2.80 -8.01
CA GLU A 22 0.68 -2.76 -9.32
C GLU A 22 1.33 -4.12 -9.60
N ALA A 23 1.42 -4.49 -10.87
CA ALA A 23 2.08 -5.71 -11.31
C ALA A 23 3.26 -5.36 -12.21
N PHE A 24 4.37 -6.07 -12.01
CA PHE A 24 5.61 -5.86 -12.76
C PHE A 24 6.10 -7.18 -13.35
N LEU A 25 6.72 -7.10 -14.52
CA LEU A 25 7.35 -8.26 -15.15
C LEU A 25 8.64 -8.69 -14.45
N THR A 26 9.39 -7.73 -13.88
CA THR A 26 10.63 -8.03 -13.16
C THR A 26 10.53 -7.72 -11.67
N LYS A 27 11.20 -8.54 -10.87
CA LYS A 27 11.32 -8.32 -9.42
C LYS A 27 12.06 -7.02 -9.08
N LYS A 28 13.00 -6.60 -9.94
CA LYS A 28 13.82 -5.40 -9.72
C LYS A 28 12.98 -4.13 -9.82
N ASP A 29 12.08 -4.08 -10.80
CA ASP A 29 11.18 -2.94 -10.99
C ASP A 29 10.18 -2.86 -9.82
N ALA A 30 9.56 -4.00 -9.46
CA ALA A 30 8.67 -4.08 -8.31
C ALA A 30 9.35 -3.59 -7.02
N TYR A 31 10.60 -4.01 -6.78
CA TYR A 31 11.33 -3.60 -5.58
C TYR A 31 11.70 -2.11 -5.57
N SER A 32 12.06 -1.57 -6.74
CA SER A 32 12.42 -0.15 -6.88
C SER A 32 11.19 0.73 -6.62
N GLU A 33 10.04 0.33 -7.17
CA GLU A 33 8.77 1.01 -6.95
C GLU A 33 8.30 0.89 -5.49
N GLU A 34 8.36 -0.31 -4.89
CA GLU A 34 8.01 -0.50 -3.48
C GLU A 34 8.82 0.43 -2.57
N LYS A 35 10.12 0.57 -2.83
CA LYS A 35 11.00 1.48 -2.07
C LYS A 35 10.61 2.94 -2.27
N PHE A 36 10.26 3.33 -3.51
CA PHE A 36 9.78 4.66 -3.82
C PHE A 36 8.47 4.97 -3.11
N LEU A 37 7.46 4.09 -3.20
CA LEU A 37 6.14 4.25 -2.59
C LEU A 37 6.20 4.38 -1.06
N LYS A 38 7.19 3.76 -0.41
CA LYS A 38 7.44 3.90 1.04
C LYS A 38 8.06 5.23 1.45
N SER A 39 8.67 5.96 0.52
CA SER A 39 9.24 7.30 0.74
C SER A 39 8.15 8.37 0.92
N GLY A 40 8.54 9.58 1.37
CA GLY A 40 7.60 10.71 1.49
C GLY A 40 6.92 11.06 0.16
N LYS A 41 7.71 11.17 -0.92
CA LYS A 41 7.20 11.47 -2.27
C LYS A 41 6.32 10.37 -2.85
N GLY A 42 6.65 9.11 -2.57
CA GLY A 42 5.79 7.99 -2.92
C GLY A 42 4.42 8.06 -2.24
N ARG A 43 4.38 8.41 -0.96
CA ARG A 43 3.12 8.60 -0.22
C ARG A 43 2.30 9.78 -0.76
N GLU A 44 2.95 10.89 -1.13
CA GLU A 44 2.28 12.02 -1.79
C GLU A 44 1.64 11.58 -3.11
N ARG A 45 2.36 10.83 -3.95
CA ARG A 45 1.82 10.27 -5.19
C ARG A 45 0.61 9.37 -4.95
N LEU A 46 0.67 8.46 -3.97
CA LEU A 46 -0.46 7.58 -3.65
C LEU A 46 -1.67 8.35 -3.15
N LYS A 47 -1.48 9.39 -2.33
CA LYS A 47 -2.58 10.26 -1.88
C LYS A 47 -3.24 10.98 -3.04
N PHE A 48 -2.45 11.48 -3.99
CA PHE A 48 -2.97 12.11 -5.20
C PHE A 48 -3.71 11.11 -6.09
N LEU A 49 -3.11 9.94 -6.34
CA LEU A 49 -3.68 8.90 -7.20
C LEU A 49 -4.98 8.31 -6.64
N LEU A 50 -5.07 8.14 -5.32
CA LEU A 50 -6.19 7.50 -4.64
C LEU A 50 -7.09 8.50 -3.91
N PHE A 51 -7.10 9.78 -4.33
CA PHE A 51 -7.79 10.86 -3.62
C PHE A 51 -9.26 10.50 -3.31
N ASP A 52 -10.07 10.17 -4.32
CA ASP A 52 -11.48 9.83 -4.15
C ASP A 52 -11.70 8.54 -3.35
N THR A 53 -10.86 7.53 -3.58
CA THR A 53 -10.90 6.25 -2.85
C THR A 53 -10.66 6.47 -1.35
N MET A 54 -9.70 7.34 -1.01
CA MET A 54 -9.38 7.68 0.37
C MET A 54 -10.51 8.49 1.04
N GLU A 55 -11.14 9.42 0.31
CA GLU A 55 -12.32 10.13 0.81
C GLU A 55 -13.52 9.20 1.05
N THR A 56 -13.70 8.19 0.21
CA THR A 56 -14.82 7.25 0.30
C THR A 56 -14.67 6.28 1.47
N ILE A 57 -13.46 5.81 1.78
CA ILE A 57 -13.19 4.87 2.89
C ILE A 57 -13.18 5.59 4.24
N GLY A 58 -12.91 6.90 4.26
CA GLY A 58 -12.93 7.71 5.48
C GLY A 58 -14.31 8.17 5.95
N LYS A 59 -15.34 8.02 5.12
CA LYS A 59 -16.76 8.25 5.47
C LYS A 59 -17.38 6.98 6.05
#